data_AF-A0A917WGX1-F1
#
_entry.id   AF-A0A917WGX1-F1
#
_cell.length_a   1.000
_cell.length_b   1.000
_cell.length_c   1.000
_cell.angle_alpha   90.00
_cell.angle_beta   90.00
_cell.angle_gamma   90.00
#
_symmetry.space_group_name_H-M   'P 1'
#
loop_
_entity.id
_entity.type
_entity.pdbx_description
1 polymer ?
#
loop_
_entity_poly.entity_id
_entity_poly.type
_entity_poly.pdbx_seq_one_letter_code
_entity_poly.pdbx_strand_id
1 'polypeptide(L)'
;MTYTSAHPGAGGTPVEPPSYRTEIPDSVVKSAARTIQILEFIDHVRRDVSGSEVAAALNYPASSTSALLRSMVAMGYLQHDRETRAYRLTRRTGLLGSWVDPSLIRRGTLVSLAESLANVVGETVLLARRNELSVQVIYVADGGRNPAVPMPGEQHCVSRSAPGMALLAMSDEKELKRLIGRINAERPRNTTAIDPSDYAARLAEGRRQGRFTGPGIGPGTASVAQQVRHQAAGDMLVLSVEGPTARMSERLNETAGLMRAALTQLAS
;
A
#
# COMPACT_ATOMS: atom_id res chain seq x y z
N MET A 1 21.61 -4.09 9.28
CA MET A 1 22.77 -4.77 8.68
C MET A 1 23.36 -3.83 7.65
N THR A 2 24.58 -3.37 7.91
CA THR A 2 25.29 -2.38 7.09
C THR A 2 25.97 -3.10 5.92
N TYR A 3 25.60 -2.76 4.68
CA TYR A 3 26.30 -3.25 3.49
C TYR A 3 27.32 -2.22 3.03
N THR A 4 28.60 -2.55 3.17
CA THR A 4 29.72 -1.77 2.63
C THR A 4 29.89 -2.09 1.14
N SER A 5 29.81 -1.08 0.28
CA SER A 5 30.12 -1.23 -1.15
C SER A 5 31.64 -1.19 -1.37
N ALA A 6 32.18 -2.19 -2.06
CA ALA A 6 33.52 -2.12 -2.62
C ALA A 6 33.43 -1.68 -4.08
N HIS A 7 33.50 -0.37 -4.35
CA HIS A 7 34.04 0.23 -5.58
C HIS A 7 34.29 1.74 -5.37
N PRO A 8 35.51 2.24 -5.61
CA PRO A 8 35.82 3.66 -5.50
C PRO A 8 35.50 4.37 -6.83
N GLY A 9 34.72 5.44 -6.78
CA GLY A 9 34.57 6.36 -7.92
C GLY A 9 33.19 6.40 -8.59
N ALA A 10 32.13 6.55 -7.81
CA ALA A 10 30.96 7.32 -8.20
C ALA A 10 30.30 7.76 -6.90
N GLY A 11 30.12 9.06 -6.70
CA GLY A 11 29.32 9.57 -5.60
C GLY A 11 27.88 9.10 -5.78
N GLY A 12 27.61 7.88 -5.32
CA GLY A 12 26.28 7.30 -5.35
C GLY A 12 25.44 8.10 -4.38
N THR A 13 24.57 8.96 -4.91
CA THR A 13 23.43 9.45 -4.16
C THR A 13 22.78 8.24 -3.49
N PRO A 14 22.64 8.22 -2.15
CA PRO A 14 21.95 7.16 -1.46
C PRO A 14 20.57 6.99 -2.10
N VAL A 15 20.31 5.81 -2.66
CA VAL A 15 18.98 5.50 -3.16
C VAL A 15 18.11 5.35 -1.93
N GLU A 16 17.09 6.20 -1.82
CA GLU A 16 16.10 6.15 -0.74
C GLU A 16 15.48 4.74 -0.69
N PRO A 17 15.19 4.19 0.50
CA PRO A 17 14.57 2.88 0.60
C PRO A 17 13.30 2.83 -0.26
N PRO A 18 13.12 1.77 -1.06
CA PRO A 18 12.03 1.71 -2.02
C PRO A 18 10.68 1.82 -1.32
N SER A 19 9.74 2.55 -1.92
CA SER A 19 8.35 2.63 -1.45
C SER A 19 7.53 1.39 -1.80
N TYR A 20 8.14 0.22 -1.91
CA TYR A 20 7.49 -1.04 -2.29
C TYR A 20 8.30 -2.24 -1.78
N ARG A 21 7.62 -3.38 -1.64
CA ARG A 21 8.21 -4.60 -1.10
C ARG A 21 9.32 -5.16 -2.00
N THR A 22 10.52 -5.36 -1.47
CA THR A 22 11.67 -5.95 -2.19
C THR A 22 11.78 -7.48 -2.05
N GLU A 23 11.28 -8.05 -0.95
CA GLU A 23 11.29 -9.50 -0.74
C GLU A 23 10.16 -10.23 -1.46
N ILE A 24 10.51 -11.25 -2.25
CA ILE A 24 9.56 -12.08 -3.01
C ILE A 24 9.20 -13.32 -2.17
N PRO A 25 7.93 -13.56 -1.82
CA PRO A 25 7.51 -14.79 -1.13
C PRO A 25 7.80 -16.04 -1.97
N ASP A 26 8.11 -17.16 -1.32
CA ASP A 26 8.43 -18.43 -2.00
C ASP A 26 7.29 -18.97 -2.88
N SER A 27 6.04 -18.62 -2.57
CA SER A 27 4.86 -19.01 -3.35
C SER A 27 4.70 -18.23 -4.66
N VAL A 28 5.49 -17.17 -4.88
CA VAL A 28 5.36 -16.28 -6.04
C VAL A 28 6.39 -16.64 -7.11
N VAL A 29 5.94 -16.72 -8.38
CA VAL A 29 6.82 -16.96 -9.52
C VAL A 29 7.82 -15.81 -9.66
N LYS A 30 9.11 -16.10 -9.45
CA LYS A 30 10.19 -15.10 -9.34
C LYS A 30 10.25 -14.14 -10.53
N SER A 31 10.13 -14.62 -11.77
CA SER A 31 10.19 -13.77 -12.96
C SER A 31 9.04 -12.76 -13.02
N ALA A 32 7.83 -13.16 -12.63
CA ALA A 32 6.68 -12.26 -12.56
C ALA A 32 6.89 -11.18 -11.50
N ALA A 33 7.27 -11.58 -10.27
CA ALA A 33 7.54 -10.65 -9.18
C ALA A 33 8.63 -9.63 -9.53
N ARG A 34 9.77 -10.10 -10.05
CA ARG A 34 10.89 -9.23 -10.44
C ARG A 34 10.51 -8.23 -11.53
N THR A 35 9.64 -8.63 -12.48
CA THR A 35 9.15 -7.73 -13.52
C THR A 35 8.34 -6.59 -12.91
N ILE A 36 7.45 -6.90 -11.96
CA ILE A 36 6.66 -5.88 -11.25
C ILE A 36 7.55 -4.98 -10.40
N GLN A 37 8.47 -5.55 -9.63
CA GLN A 37 9.40 -4.78 -8.79
C GLN A 37 10.31 -3.84 -9.61
N ILE A 38 10.67 -4.20 -10.84
CA ILE A 38 11.37 -3.29 -11.76
C ILE A 38 10.47 -2.10 -12.15
N LEU A 39 9.19 -2.33 -12.44
CA LEU A 39 8.26 -1.24 -12.76
C LEU A 39 8.08 -0.31 -11.55
N GLU A 40 7.90 -0.87 -10.36
CA GLU A 40 7.78 -0.12 -9.10
C GLU A 40 9.06 0.65 -8.77
N PHE A 41 10.24 0.08 -9.05
CA PHE A 41 11.51 0.80 -8.91
C PHE A 41 11.58 2.04 -9.77
N ILE A 42 11.24 1.91 -11.06
CA ILE A 42 11.31 3.03 -12.00
C ILE A 42 10.27 4.10 -11.64
N ASP A 43 9.07 3.69 -11.21
CA ASP A 43 8.04 4.62 -10.71
C ASP A 43 8.48 5.35 -9.44
N HIS A 44 9.17 4.66 -8.53
CA HIS A 44 9.71 5.24 -7.30
C HIS A 44 10.78 6.31 -7.59
N VAL A 45 11.76 6.02 -8.46
CA VAL A 45 12.85 6.98 -8.75
C VAL A 45 12.45 8.09 -9.75
N ARG A 46 11.34 7.92 -10.47
CA ARG A 46 10.77 8.89 -11.44
C ARG A 46 11.77 9.44 -12.47
N ARG A 47 12.72 8.60 -12.92
CA ARG A 47 13.72 8.93 -13.94
C ARG A 47 14.15 7.69 -14.72
N ASP A 48 14.97 7.90 -15.75
CA ASP A 48 15.60 6.81 -16.49
C ASP A 48 16.65 6.11 -15.62
N VAL A 49 16.75 4.80 -15.79
CA VAL A 49 17.65 3.94 -14.98
C VAL A 49 18.50 3.05 -15.86
N SER A 50 19.75 2.86 -15.48
CA SER A 50 20.63 1.85 -16.10
C SER A 50 20.29 0.44 -15.59
N GLY A 51 20.63 -0.58 -16.38
CA GLY A 51 20.45 -1.97 -15.95
C GLY A 51 21.29 -2.35 -14.72
N SER A 52 22.44 -1.71 -14.53
CA SER A 52 23.28 -1.87 -13.34
C SER A 52 22.64 -1.27 -12.09
N GLU A 53 22.01 -0.10 -12.19
CA GLU A 53 21.28 0.50 -11.08
C GLU A 53 20.12 -0.40 -10.65
N VAL A 54 19.34 -0.93 -11.61
CA VAL A 54 18.24 -1.86 -11.32
C VAL A 54 18.76 -3.12 -10.61
N ALA A 55 19.83 -3.72 -11.13
CA ALA A 55 20.41 -4.93 -10.53
C ALA A 55 20.91 -4.70 -9.10
N ALA A 56 21.56 -3.55 -8.87
CA ALA A 56 22.07 -3.18 -7.55
C ALA A 56 20.93 -2.87 -6.57
N ALA A 57 19.97 -2.01 -6.96
CA ALA A 57 18.88 -1.58 -6.09
C ALA A 57 17.96 -2.75 -5.68
N LEU A 58 17.69 -3.69 -6.59
CA LEU A 58 16.82 -4.84 -6.35
C LEU A 58 17.58 -6.10 -5.89
N ASN A 59 18.91 -6.03 -5.78
CA ASN A 59 19.78 -7.16 -5.44
C ASN A 59 19.54 -8.39 -6.35
N TYR A 60 19.49 -8.17 -7.66
CA TYR A 60 19.29 -9.23 -8.66
C TYR A 60 20.58 -9.54 -9.44
N PRO A 61 20.79 -10.81 -9.85
CA PRO A 61 21.90 -11.15 -10.74
C PRO A 61 21.82 -10.37 -12.06
N ALA A 62 22.92 -9.73 -12.46
CA ALA A 62 23.00 -8.85 -13.63
C ALA A 62 22.53 -9.50 -14.94
N SER A 63 22.82 -10.79 -15.14
CA SER A 63 22.36 -11.54 -16.32
C SER A 63 20.84 -11.68 -16.38
N SER A 64 20.22 -11.97 -15.24
CA SER A 64 18.76 -12.08 -15.11
C SER A 64 18.06 -10.73 -15.23
N THR A 65 18.62 -9.67 -14.65
CA THR A 65 18.11 -8.30 -14.79
C THR A 65 18.14 -7.88 -16.25
N SER A 66 19.26 -8.11 -16.94
CA SER A 66 19.40 -7.77 -18.36
C SER A 66 18.41 -8.53 -19.24
N ALA A 67 18.15 -9.81 -18.93
CA ALA A 67 17.16 -10.60 -19.65
C ALA A 67 15.74 -10.06 -19.44
N LEU A 68 15.35 -9.73 -18.21
CA LEU A 68 14.05 -9.14 -17.90
C LEU A 68 13.86 -7.78 -18.60
N LEU A 69 14.85 -6.88 -18.49
CA LEU A 69 14.79 -5.56 -19.12
C LEU A 69 14.64 -5.66 -20.64
N ARG A 70 15.42 -6.54 -21.30
CA ARG A 70 15.27 -6.79 -22.75
C ARG A 70 13.89 -7.33 -23.11
N SER A 71 13.34 -8.26 -22.33
CA SER A 71 11.98 -8.75 -22.54
C SER A 71 10.94 -7.64 -22.41
N MET A 72 11.06 -6.78 -21.39
CA MET A 72 10.16 -5.65 -21.20
C MET A 72 10.26 -4.60 -22.32
N VAL A 73 11.46 -4.41 -22.90
CA VAL A 73 11.65 -3.61 -24.12
C VAL A 73 10.97 -4.26 -25.32
N ALA A 74 11.17 -5.57 -25.53
CA ALA A 74 10.51 -6.30 -26.63
C ALA A 74 8.98 -6.28 -26.52
N MET A 75 8.44 -6.29 -25.30
CA MET A 75 7.00 -6.14 -25.03
C MET A 75 6.49 -4.69 -25.12
N GLY A 76 7.38 -3.71 -25.29
CA GLY A 76 7.05 -2.30 -25.45
C GLY A 76 6.66 -1.57 -24.16
N TYR A 77 6.94 -2.14 -22.97
CA TYR A 77 6.73 -1.48 -21.68
C TYR A 77 7.94 -0.64 -21.23
N LEU A 78 9.12 -0.98 -21.73
CA LEU A 78 10.32 -0.15 -21.61
C LEU A 78 10.82 0.30 -22.97
N GLN A 79 11.46 1.46 -22.99
CA GLN A 79 12.33 1.90 -24.06
C GLN A 79 13.77 1.86 -23.57
N HIS A 80 14.69 1.39 -24.41
CA HIS A 80 16.13 1.42 -24.12
C HIS A 80 16.82 2.42 -25.03
N ASP A 81 17.45 3.41 -24.43
CA ASP A 81 18.32 4.36 -25.11
C ASP A 81 19.69 3.72 -25.32
N ARG A 82 20.15 3.66 -26.57
CA ARG A 82 21.43 3.02 -26.92
C ARG A 82 22.65 3.87 -26.58
N GLU A 83 22.51 5.19 -26.53
CA GLU A 83 23.61 6.12 -26.22
C GLU A 83 23.85 6.14 -24.72
N THR A 84 22.79 6.36 -23.94
CA THR A 84 22.88 6.45 -22.47
C THR A 84 22.83 5.09 -21.79
N ARG A 85 22.44 4.02 -22.51
CA ARG A 85 22.17 2.67 -21.97
C ARG A 85 21.10 2.65 -20.87
N ALA A 86 20.26 3.67 -20.84
CA ALA A 86 19.21 3.82 -19.85
C ALA A 86 17.89 3.21 -20.34
N TYR A 87 17.07 2.79 -19.39
CA TYR A 87 15.74 2.25 -19.59
C TYR A 87 14.71 3.24 -19.02
N ARG A 88 13.63 3.46 -19.78
CA ARG A 88 12.51 4.34 -19.42
C ARG A 88 11.19 3.60 -19.59
N LEU A 89 10.23 3.84 -18.69
CA LEU A 89 8.84 3.40 -18.88
C LEU A 89 8.21 4.06 -20.11
N THR A 90 7.53 3.27 -20.93
CA THR A 90 6.76 3.84 -22.05
C THR A 90 5.37 4.30 -21.57
N ARG A 91 4.68 5.08 -22.40
CA ARG A 91 3.28 5.46 -22.16
C ARG A 91 2.35 4.24 -22.06
N ARG A 92 2.73 3.08 -22.62
CA ARG A 92 1.94 1.84 -22.55
C ARG A 92 1.74 1.41 -21.10
N THR A 93 2.73 1.61 -20.24
CA THR A 93 2.65 1.25 -18.83
C THR A 93 1.62 2.10 -18.10
N GLY A 94 1.59 3.42 -18.34
CA GLY A 94 0.57 4.31 -17.76
C GLY A 94 -0.86 4.10 -18.30
N LEU A 95 -1.00 3.46 -19.48
CA LEU A 95 -2.32 3.05 -19.98
C LEU A 95 -2.85 1.81 -19.24
N LEU A 96 -1.99 1.01 -18.60
CA LEU A 96 -2.42 -0.07 -17.71
C LEU A 96 -3.15 0.52 -16.51
N GLY A 97 -4.35 0.02 -16.23
CA GLY A 97 -5.18 0.53 -15.14
C GLY A 97 -6.03 1.74 -15.50
N SER A 98 -5.82 2.37 -16.67
CA SER A 98 -6.64 3.51 -17.10
C SER A 98 -8.14 3.19 -17.12
N TRP A 99 -8.52 1.96 -17.47
CA TRP A 99 -9.90 1.49 -17.49
C TRP A 99 -10.48 1.10 -16.12
N VAL A 100 -9.63 0.83 -15.12
CA VAL A 100 -10.04 0.24 -13.83
C VAL A 100 -10.83 1.24 -12.99
N ASP A 101 -10.46 2.52 -13.01
CA ASP A 101 -11.27 3.57 -12.39
C ASP A 101 -11.05 4.92 -13.11
N PRO A 102 -11.91 5.26 -14.09
CA PRO A 102 -11.82 6.51 -14.83
C PRO A 102 -11.92 7.77 -13.96
N SER A 103 -12.51 7.66 -12.77
CA SER A 103 -12.87 8.76 -11.88
C SER A 103 -11.87 8.94 -10.72
N LEU A 104 -11.47 7.86 -10.04
CA LEU A 104 -10.51 7.94 -8.93
C LEU A 104 -9.07 8.14 -9.39
N ILE A 105 -8.65 7.38 -10.40
CA ILE A 105 -7.23 7.29 -10.81
C ILE A 105 -6.95 8.20 -12.00
N ARG A 106 -7.86 8.29 -12.97
CA ARG A 106 -7.67 9.15 -14.16
C ARG A 106 -7.75 10.64 -13.87
N ARG A 107 -8.40 11.05 -12.77
CA ARG A 107 -8.41 12.44 -12.26
C ARG A 107 -7.54 12.63 -11.01
N GLY A 108 -6.97 11.57 -10.44
CA GLY A 108 -6.13 11.62 -9.25
C GLY A 108 -6.84 12.03 -7.96
N THR A 109 -8.17 12.17 -7.95
CA THR A 109 -8.90 12.81 -6.84
C THR A 109 -8.69 12.12 -5.50
N LEU A 110 -8.68 10.79 -5.45
CA LEU A 110 -8.48 10.06 -4.19
C LEU A 110 -7.01 10.14 -3.72
N VAL A 111 -6.05 10.12 -4.64
CA VAL A 111 -4.62 10.27 -4.32
C VAL A 111 -4.35 11.68 -3.79
N SER A 112 -4.83 12.71 -4.50
CA SER A 112 -4.71 14.11 -4.06
C SER A 112 -5.43 14.38 -2.74
N LEU A 113 -6.57 13.72 -2.50
CA LEU A 113 -7.26 13.76 -1.22
C LEU A 113 -6.38 13.15 -0.12
N ALA A 114 -5.78 11.98 -0.35
CA ALA A 114 -4.91 11.33 0.62
C ALA A 114 -3.68 12.19 0.93
N GLU A 115 -3.02 12.76 -0.08
CA GLU A 115 -1.89 13.69 0.07
C GLU A 115 -2.28 14.96 0.84
N SER A 116 -3.40 15.58 0.48
CA SER A 116 -3.90 16.79 1.16
C SER A 116 -4.24 16.49 2.62
N LEU A 117 -4.89 15.35 2.88
CA LEU A 117 -5.23 14.93 4.23
C LEU A 117 -3.96 14.66 5.05
N ALA A 118 -2.97 13.96 4.49
CA ALA A 118 -1.69 13.68 5.16
C ALA A 118 -0.99 14.97 5.56
N ASN A 119 -0.96 15.97 4.67
CA ASN A 119 -0.39 17.29 4.96
C ASN A 119 -1.15 18.03 6.08
N VAL A 120 -2.48 17.94 6.11
CA VAL A 120 -3.31 18.61 7.13
C VAL A 120 -3.18 17.93 8.50
N VAL A 121 -3.25 16.60 8.54
CA VAL A 121 -3.18 15.84 9.80
C VAL A 121 -1.77 15.74 10.35
N GLY A 122 -0.76 15.79 9.46
CA GLY A 122 0.65 15.55 9.77
C GLY A 122 0.97 14.08 10.10
N GLU A 123 0.09 13.15 9.72
CA GLU A 123 0.22 11.72 9.98
C GLU A 123 0.09 10.94 8.66
N THR A 124 0.39 9.64 8.69
CA THR A 124 0.42 8.81 7.49
C THR A 124 -1.00 8.46 7.06
N VAL A 125 -1.31 8.66 5.79
CA VAL A 125 -2.59 8.29 5.19
C VAL A 125 -2.39 7.07 4.29
N LEU A 126 -3.14 6.01 4.57
CA LEU A 126 -3.11 4.76 3.83
C LEU A 126 -4.41 4.63 3.04
N LEU A 127 -4.26 4.29 1.76
CA LEU A 127 -5.32 3.63 1.01
C LEU A 127 -5.04 2.14 1.05
N ALA A 128 -6.06 1.36 1.40
CA ALA A 128 -5.94 -0.08 1.46
C ALA A 128 -7.18 -0.78 0.94
N ARG A 129 -6.98 -2.04 0.56
CA ARG A 129 -8.05 -2.96 0.16
C ARG A 129 -7.91 -4.29 0.90
N ARG A 130 -8.94 -5.13 0.85
CA ARG A 130 -8.85 -6.50 1.34
C ARG A 130 -8.22 -7.38 0.27
N ASN A 131 -7.18 -8.13 0.65
CA ASN A 131 -6.65 -9.25 -0.13
C ASN A 131 -6.77 -10.52 0.73
N GLU A 132 -7.77 -11.35 0.44
CA GLU A 132 -8.16 -12.48 1.30
C GLU A 132 -8.32 -12.11 2.80
N LEU A 133 -7.40 -12.57 3.65
CA LEU A 133 -7.36 -12.34 5.10
C LEU A 133 -6.39 -11.23 5.50
N SER A 134 -5.98 -10.41 4.54
CA SER A 134 -5.03 -9.33 4.74
C SER A 134 -5.59 -7.97 4.33
N VAL A 135 -5.20 -6.94 5.06
CA VAL A 135 -5.17 -5.56 4.58
C VAL A 135 -3.98 -5.44 3.64
N GLN A 136 -4.23 -5.12 2.38
CA GLN A 136 -3.18 -4.79 1.42
C GLN A 136 -3.12 -3.28 1.25
N VAL A 137 -1.98 -2.68 1.56
CA VAL A 137 -1.73 -1.25 1.33
C VAL A 137 -1.59 -1.04 -0.18
N ILE A 138 -2.37 -0.13 -0.75
CA ILE A 138 -2.32 0.19 -2.18
C ILE A 138 -1.60 1.51 -2.45
N TYR A 139 -1.66 2.45 -1.50
CA TYR A 139 -1.02 3.75 -1.62
C TYR A 139 -0.79 4.36 -0.24
N VAL A 140 0.28 5.16 -0.12
CA VAL A 140 0.71 5.80 1.12
C VAL A 140 1.04 7.25 0.82
N ALA A 141 0.41 8.16 1.56
CA ALA A 141 0.79 9.56 1.65
C ALA A 141 1.34 9.82 3.05
N ASP A 142 2.59 10.27 3.15
CA ASP A 142 3.23 10.55 4.42
C ASP A 142 3.13 12.04 4.79
N GLY A 143 2.65 12.32 6.01
CA GLY A 143 2.63 13.65 6.60
C GLY A 143 3.96 14.08 7.24
N GLY A 144 4.99 13.21 7.21
CA GLY A 144 6.38 13.54 7.54
C GLY A 144 6.75 13.48 9.02
N ARG A 145 5.83 13.08 9.91
CA ARG A 145 6.07 13.00 11.37
C ARG A 145 6.28 11.58 11.89
N ASN A 146 6.30 10.60 10.99
CA ASN A 146 6.36 9.18 11.35
C ASN A 146 7.73 8.59 11.03
N PRO A 147 8.37 7.91 12.00
CA PRO A 147 9.71 7.36 11.81
C PRO A 147 9.73 6.15 10.86
N ALA A 148 8.57 5.51 10.66
CA ALA A 148 8.39 4.41 9.72
C ALA A 148 6.96 4.45 9.18
N VAL A 149 6.84 4.23 7.88
CA VAL A 149 5.55 4.12 7.17
C VAL A 149 5.47 2.77 6.45
N PRO A 150 4.30 2.12 6.40
CA PRO A 150 4.13 0.92 5.59
C PRO A 150 4.45 1.19 4.11
N MET A 151 4.91 0.18 3.39
CA MET A 151 5.08 0.27 1.94
C MET A 151 3.81 -0.19 1.19
N PRO A 152 3.46 0.44 0.06
CA PRO A 152 2.60 -0.15 -0.95
C PRO A 152 2.91 -1.62 -1.23
N GLY A 153 1.87 -2.43 -1.32
CA GLY A 153 1.94 -3.88 -1.50
C GLY A 153 2.09 -4.69 -0.22
N GLU A 154 2.48 -4.09 0.90
CA GLU A 154 2.52 -4.78 2.20
C GLU A 154 1.15 -5.35 2.59
N GLN A 155 1.20 -6.49 3.27
CA GLN A 155 0.03 -7.23 3.71
C GLN A 155 0.07 -7.48 5.20
N HIS A 156 -1.02 -7.13 5.87
CA HIS A 156 -1.15 -7.18 7.32
C HIS A 156 -2.46 -7.87 7.71
N CYS A 157 -2.52 -8.49 8.89
CA CYS A 157 -3.71 -9.25 9.28
C CYS A 157 -4.98 -8.37 9.28
N VAL A 158 -6.02 -8.79 8.55
CA VAL A 158 -7.25 -7.99 8.37
C VAL A 158 -8.10 -7.86 9.64
N SER A 159 -7.88 -8.68 10.66
CA SER A 159 -8.77 -8.69 11.84
C SER A 159 -8.30 -7.83 13.01
N ARG A 160 -7.08 -7.28 12.97
CA ARG A 160 -6.42 -6.71 14.16
C ARG A 160 -6.19 -5.21 14.13
N SER A 161 -6.49 -4.56 13.01
CA SER A 161 -6.28 -3.12 12.82
C SER A 161 -7.59 -2.41 12.52
N ALA A 162 -7.63 -1.10 12.75
CA ALA A 162 -8.75 -0.24 12.35
C ALA A 162 -9.09 -0.34 10.85
N PRO A 163 -8.14 -0.24 9.90
CA PRO A 163 -8.44 -0.44 8.48
C PRO A 163 -8.95 -1.85 8.17
N GLY A 164 -8.45 -2.86 8.88
CA GLY A 164 -8.94 -4.22 8.75
C GLY A 164 -10.39 -4.41 9.20
N MET A 165 -10.76 -3.84 10.35
CA MET A 165 -12.16 -3.80 10.81
C MET A 165 -13.05 -3.08 9.80
N ALA A 166 -12.60 -1.94 9.26
CA ALA A 166 -13.34 -1.18 8.26
C ALA A 166 -13.58 -2.00 6.98
N LEU A 167 -12.59 -2.78 6.54
CA LEU A 167 -12.69 -3.71 5.41
C LEU A 167 -13.68 -4.84 5.68
N LEU A 168 -13.54 -5.53 6.82
CA LEU A 168 -14.43 -6.64 7.20
C LEU A 168 -15.88 -6.19 7.42
N ALA A 169 -16.09 -4.95 7.83
CA ALA A 169 -17.43 -4.39 8.02
C ALA A 169 -18.21 -4.16 6.70
N MET A 170 -17.55 -4.28 5.54
CA MET A 170 -18.22 -4.25 4.23
C MET A 170 -18.73 -5.63 3.79
N SER A 171 -18.32 -6.70 4.47
CA SER A 171 -18.85 -8.05 4.24
C SER A 171 -20.25 -8.23 4.83
N ASP A 172 -21.03 -9.12 4.19
CA ASP A 172 -22.27 -9.63 4.77
C ASP A 172 -21.98 -10.58 5.95
N GLU A 173 -23.01 -10.91 6.72
CA GLU A 173 -22.86 -11.71 7.95
C GLU A 173 -22.31 -13.12 7.68
N LYS A 174 -22.71 -13.74 6.55
CA LYS A 174 -22.28 -15.09 6.18
C LYS A 174 -20.81 -15.10 5.82
N GLU A 175 -20.37 -14.13 5.02
CA GLU A 175 -18.97 -13.94 4.65
C GLU A 175 -18.14 -13.61 5.90
N LEU A 176 -18.59 -12.69 6.74
CA LEU A 176 -17.89 -12.33 7.98
C LEU A 176 -17.65 -13.55 8.87
N LYS A 177 -18.68 -14.37 9.11
CA LYS A 177 -18.56 -15.60 9.91
C LYS A 177 -17.53 -16.56 9.30
N ARG A 178 -17.51 -16.71 7.97
CA ARG A 178 -16.52 -17.53 7.25
C ARG A 178 -15.10 -16.99 7.44
N LEU A 179 -14.92 -15.68 7.30
CA LEU A 179 -13.62 -15.02 7.45
C LEU A 179 -13.09 -15.15 8.87
N ILE A 180 -13.90 -14.88 9.89
CA ILE A 180 -13.50 -15.04 11.29
C ILE A 180 -13.15 -16.49 11.61
N GLY A 181 -13.92 -17.46 11.11
CA GLY A 181 -13.60 -18.89 11.25
C GLY A 181 -12.21 -19.23 10.69
N ARG A 182 -11.91 -18.77 9.47
CA ARG A 182 -10.61 -19.00 8.82
C ARG A 182 -9.47 -18.29 9.56
N ILE A 183 -9.66 -17.03 9.98
CA ILE A 183 -8.69 -16.27 10.77
C ILE A 183 -8.38 -16.97 12.09
N ASN A 184 -9.39 -17.52 12.77
CA ASN A 184 -9.19 -18.25 14.02
C ASN A 184 -8.49 -19.59 13.83
N ALA A 185 -8.66 -20.23 12.67
CA ALA A 185 -7.98 -21.48 12.33
C ALA A 185 -6.51 -21.26 11.93
N GLU A 186 -6.22 -20.17 11.23
CA GLU A 186 -4.87 -19.85 10.72
C GLU A 186 -4.02 -19.02 11.71
N ARG A 187 -4.59 -18.59 12.84
CA ARG A 187 -3.86 -17.75 13.81
C ARG A 187 -2.67 -18.49 14.43
N PRO A 188 -1.56 -17.78 14.74
CA PRO A 188 -0.52 -18.29 15.62
C PRO A 188 -1.09 -18.76 16.97
N ARG A 189 -0.52 -19.83 17.55
CA ARG A 189 -1.03 -20.40 18.81
C ARG A 189 -1.08 -19.42 19.98
N ASN A 190 -0.15 -18.47 20.02
CA ASN A 190 -0.03 -17.42 21.04
C ASN A 190 -0.94 -16.20 20.80
N THR A 191 -1.73 -16.18 19.72
CA THR A 191 -2.65 -15.08 19.41
C THR A 191 -4.06 -15.45 19.85
N THR A 192 -4.72 -14.65 20.69
CA THR A 192 -6.08 -14.93 21.19
C THR A 192 -7.09 -15.11 20.06
N ALA A 193 -7.96 -16.12 20.12
CA ALA A 193 -9.04 -16.27 19.14
C ALA A 193 -10.00 -15.08 19.19
N ILE A 194 -10.61 -14.76 18.05
CA ILE A 194 -11.64 -13.74 17.94
C ILE A 194 -12.98 -14.38 18.27
N ASP A 195 -13.71 -13.80 19.22
CA ASP A 195 -15.12 -14.14 19.42
C ASP A 195 -15.96 -13.54 18.28
N PRO A 196 -16.67 -14.36 17.48
CA PRO A 196 -17.42 -13.85 16.33
C PRO A 196 -18.52 -12.85 16.70
N SER A 197 -19.17 -13.03 17.86
CA SER A 197 -20.29 -12.19 18.30
C SER A 197 -19.80 -10.83 18.80
N ASP A 198 -18.77 -10.81 19.63
CA ASP A 198 -18.12 -9.56 20.07
C ASP A 198 -17.57 -8.78 18.87
N TYR A 199 -16.90 -9.48 17.95
CA TYR A 199 -16.33 -8.84 16.76
C TYR A 199 -17.43 -8.25 15.87
N ALA A 200 -18.52 -8.98 15.63
CA ALA A 200 -19.65 -8.47 14.86
C ALA A 200 -20.27 -7.21 15.50
N ALA A 201 -20.42 -7.18 16.83
CA ALA A 201 -20.90 -6.02 17.56
C ALA A 201 -19.99 -4.80 17.38
N ARG A 202 -18.67 -5.00 17.47
CA ARG A 202 -17.68 -3.93 17.21
C ARG A 202 -17.75 -3.40 15.78
N LEU A 203 -17.92 -4.28 14.79
CA LEU A 203 -18.08 -3.87 13.39
C LEU A 203 -19.40 -3.11 13.16
N ALA A 204 -20.49 -3.53 13.82
CA ALA A 204 -21.77 -2.83 13.76
C ALA A 204 -21.66 -1.41 14.36
N GLU A 205 -20.95 -1.26 15.47
CA GLU A 205 -20.69 0.04 16.07
C GLU A 205 -19.90 0.96 15.13
N GLY A 206 -18.82 0.46 14.54
CA GLY A 206 -18.03 1.25 13.59
C GLY A 206 -18.83 1.65 12.34
N ARG A 207 -19.72 0.77 11.84
CA ARG A 207 -20.67 1.12 10.77
C ARG A 207 -21.60 2.25 11.17
N ARG A 208 -22.17 2.20 12.38
CA ARG A 208 -23.06 3.23 12.92
C ARG A 208 -22.36 4.58 13.07
N GLN A 209 -21.11 4.59 13.53
CA GLN A 209 -20.31 5.81 13.68
C GLN A 209 -19.74 6.32 12.35
N GLY A 210 -19.74 5.50 11.29
CA GLY A 210 -19.10 5.79 10.02
C GLY A 210 -17.57 5.82 10.10
N ARG A 211 -16.97 5.22 11.14
CA ARG A 211 -15.52 5.17 11.37
C ARG A 211 -15.14 3.97 12.22
N PHE A 212 -13.89 3.55 12.10
CA PHE A 212 -13.31 2.47 12.88
C PHE A 212 -12.04 2.98 13.52
N THR A 213 -11.85 2.73 14.82
CA THR A 213 -10.67 3.19 15.57
C THR A 213 -10.03 2.02 16.31
N GLY A 214 -8.73 2.06 16.48
CA GLY A 214 -7.99 1.01 17.18
C GLY A 214 -6.52 1.00 16.81
N PRO A 215 -5.82 -0.14 16.95
CA PRO A 215 -4.46 -0.31 16.46
C PRO A 215 -4.37 0.00 14.96
N GLY A 216 -3.29 0.67 14.55
CA GLY A 216 -2.93 0.77 13.14
C GLY A 216 -2.32 -0.53 12.63
N ILE A 217 -1.77 -0.46 11.43
CA ILE A 217 -1.06 -1.55 10.78
C ILE A 217 0.36 -1.67 11.34
N GLY A 218 1.04 -0.54 11.52
CA GLY A 218 2.37 -0.46 12.08
C GLY A 218 2.40 -0.78 13.58
N PRO A 219 3.42 -1.48 14.09
CA PRO A 219 3.59 -1.68 15.53
C PRO A 219 3.64 -0.35 16.30
N GLY A 220 2.92 -0.26 17.41
CA GLY A 220 2.89 0.94 18.26
C GLY A 220 2.09 2.13 17.68
N THR A 221 1.31 1.88 16.62
CA THR A 221 0.44 2.89 16.01
C THR A 221 -1.02 2.70 16.40
N ALA A 222 -1.77 3.79 16.35
CA ALA A 222 -3.22 3.78 16.35
C ALA A 222 -3.73 4.42 15.06
N SER A 223 -4.95 4.05 14.67
CA SER A 223 -5.51 4.51 13.41
C SER A 223 -7.00 4.80 13.52
N VAL A 224 -7.44 5.75 12.69
CA VAL A 224 -8.84 5.96 12.31
C VAL A 224 -8.98 5.51 10.86
N ALA A 225 -9.97 4.67 10.58
CA ALA A 225 -10.28 4.17 9.25
C ALA A 225 -11.74 4.46 8.87
N GLN A 226 -11.96 4.81 7.61
CA GLN A 226 -13.28 4.99 7.01
C GLN A 226 -13.36 4.28 5.67
N GLN A 227 -14.55 3.75 5.37
CA GLN A 227 -14.82 3.06 4.10
C GLN A 227 -14.93 4.11 2.98
N VAL A 228 -14.23 3.89 1.88
CA VAL A 228 -14.35 4.72 0.68
C VAL A 228 -15.52 4.18 -0.14
N ARG A 229 -16.67 4.84 -0.04
CA ARG A 229 -17.86 4.49 -0.82
C ARG A 229 -17.83 5.25 -2.14
N HIS A 230 -17.17 4.68 -3.15
CA HIS A 230 -17.19 5.24 -4.49
C HIS A 230 -17.84 4.26 -5.48
N GLN A 231 -18.86 4.71 -6.19
CA GLN A 231 -19.69 3.85 -7.05
C GLN A 231 -18.94 3.23 -8.24
N ALA A 232 -17.81 3.81 -8.66
CA ALA A 232 -16.98 3.27 -9.74
C ALA A 232 -15.87 2.32 -9.28
N ALA A 233 -15.56 2.28 -7.98
CA ALA A 233 -14.52 1.40 -7.46
C ALA A 233 -15.13 0.01 -7.30
N GLY A 234 -14.85 -0.89 -8.26
CA GLY A 234 -15.24 -2.30 -8.16
C GLY A 234 -14.64 -3.01 -6.92
N ASP A 235 -13.60 -2.42 -6.32
CA ASP A 235 -12.93 -2.90 -5.11
C ASP A 235 -13.37 -2.13 -3.86
N MET A 236 -13.59 -2.87 -2.77
CA MET A 236 -13.82 -2.32 -1.43
C MET A 236 -12.54 -1.65 -0.90
N LEU A 237 -12.55 -0.31 -0.84
CA LEU A 237 -11.41 0.49 -0.38
C LEU A 237 -11.66 1.10 1.01
N VAL A 238 -10.58 1.28 1.76
CA VAL A 238 -10.56 2.04 3.01
C VAL A 238 -9.49 3.13 2.97
N LEU A 239 -9.83 4.27 3.55
CA LEU A 239 -8.92 5.36 3.84
C LEU A 239 -8.61 5.29 5.34
N SER A 240 -7.33 5.27 5.71
CA SER A 240 -6.87 5.18 7.09
C SER A 240 -5.89 6.31 7.38
N VAL A 241 -6.03 6.98 8.53
CA VAL A 241 -4.98 7.85 9.07
C VAL A 241 -4.32 7.11 10.21
N GLU A 242 -3.00 6.98 10.17
CA GLU A 242 -2.19 6.21 11.10
C GLU A 242 -1.01 7.02 11.61
N GLY A 243 -0.76 6.89 12.92
CA GLY A 243 0.38 7.51 13.60
C GLY A 243 0.61 6.86 14.96
N PRO A 244 1.67 7.25 15.69
CA PRO A 244 1.98 6.76 17.03
C PRO A 244 0.78 6.86 17.96
N THR A 245 0.53 5.78 18.71
CA THR A 245 -0.66 5.67 19.58
C THR A 245 -0.84 6.88 20.48
N ALA A 246 0.24 7.39 21.08
CA ALA A 246 0.22 8.54 21.97
C ALA A 246 -0.33 9.82 21.31
N ARG A 247 0.00 10.08 20.04
CA ARG A 247 -0.50 11.26 19.32
C ARG A 247 -1.92 11.05 18.81
N MET A 248 -2.18 9.87 18.26
CA MET A 248 -3.47 9.56 17.65
C MET A 248 -4.60 9.50 18.67
N SER A 249 -4.35 8.99 19.89
CA SER A 249 -5.38 8.85 20.93
C SER A 249 -6.07 10.16 21.30
N GLU A 250 -5.33 11.28 21.28
CA GLU A 250 -5.85 12.60 21.62
C GLU A 250 -6.66 13.23 20.47
N ARG A 251 -6.39 12.80 19.23
CA ARG A 251 -6.91 13.42 18.00
C ARG A 251 -7.89 12.53 17.23
N LEU A 252 -8.27 11.36 17.74
CA LEU A 252 -9.15 10.41 17.03
C LEU A 252 -10.43 11.06 16.49
N ASN A 253 -11.07 11.91 17.29
CA ASN A 253 -12.32 12.57 16.88
C ASN A 253 -12.11 13.65 15.81
N GLU A 254 -11.07 14.46 15.97
CA GLU A 254 -10.67 15.49 15.01
C GLU A 254 -10.31 14.85 13.67
N THR A 255 -9.43 13.84 13.70
CA THR A 255 -8.98 13.08 12.52
C THR A 255 -10.16 12.44 11.80
N ALA A 256 -11.07 11.78 12.53
CA ALA A 256 -12.28 11.21 11.93
C ALA A 256 -13.18 12.26 11.26
N GLY A 257 -13.28 13.46 11.84
CA GLY A 257 -14.02 14.57 11.28
C GLY A 257 -13.42 15.06 9.96
N LEU A 258 -12.10 15.24 9.92
CA LEU A 258 -11.35 15.64 8.72
C LEU A 258 -11.47 14.60 7.60
N MET A 259 -11.30 13.31 7.93
CA MET A 259 -11.48 12.22 6.98
C MET A 259 -12.90 12.21 6.38
N ARG A 260 -13.93 12.40 7.22
CA ARG A 260 -15.32 12.39 6.76
C ARG A 260 -15.60 13.57 5.83
N ALA A 261 -15.10 14.75 6.16
CA ALA A 261 -15.23 15.94 5.32
C ALA A 261 -14.58 15.72 3.94
N ALA A 262 -13.36 15.18 3.93
CA ALA A 262 -12.63 14.86 2.71
C ALA A 262 -13.39 13.83 1.84
N LEU A 263 -13.86 12.73 2.43
CA LEU A 263 -14.59 11.68 1.69
C LEU A 263 -15.94 12.17 1.16
N THR A 264 -16.59 13.13 1.82
CA THR A 264 -17.85 13.72 1.34
C THR A 264 -17.62 14.54 0.07
N GLN A 265 -16.51 15.28 0.00
CA GLN A 265 -16.13 16.03 -1.21
C GLN A 265 -15.85 15.10 -2.40
N LEU A 266 -15.32 13.89 -2.15
CA LEU A 266 -15.07 12.90 -3.19
C LEU A 266 -16.36 12.29 -3.77
N ALA A 267 -17.44 12.24 -2.98
CA ALA A 267 -18.73 11.69 -3.39
C ALA A 267 -19.65 12.71 -4.10
N SER A 268 -19.22 13.98 -4.18
CA SER A 268 -19.95 15.11 -4.79
C SER A 268 -19.52 15.35 -6.23
#